data_AF-W1XS00-F1
#
_entry.id   AF-W1XS00-F1
#
_cell.length_a   1.000
_cell.length_b   1.000
_cell.length_c   1.000
_cell.angle_alpha   90.00
_cell.angle_beta   90.00
_cell.angle_gamma   90.00
#
_symmetry.space_group_name_H-M   'P 1'
#
loop_
_entity.id
_entity.type
_entity.pdbx_description
1 polymer ?
#
loop_
_entity_poly.entity_id
_entity_poly.type
_entity_poly.pdbx_seq_one_letter_code
_entity_poly.pdbx_strand_id
1 'polypeptide(L)'
;HWLVLCGHGNNGGDGYVVARLAKAVGIEVTLLAQESDKPLPEEAALAREAWLNAGGEIHASNIVWPESVDLIVDALLGTGLRQAPRESISQLIDHANSHPAP
;
A
#
# COMPACT_ATOMS: atom_id res chain seq x y z
N HIS A 1 -10.48 -8.97 -5.57
CA HIS A 1 -9.90 -8.29 -4.41
C HIS A 1 -8.43 -7.98 -4.66
N TRP A 2 -8.06 -6.70 -4.66
CA TRP A 2 -6.66 -6.27 -4.71
C TRP A 2 -6.14 -5.90 -3.33
N LEU A 3 -4.93 -6.36 -3.02
CA LEU A 3 -4.18 -5.94 -1.84
C LEU A 3 -3.15 -4.90 -2.26
N VAL A 4 -3.19 -3.70 -1.69
CA VAL A 4 -2.27 -2.61 -2.03
C VAL A 4 -1.38 -2.32 -0.84
N LEU A 5 -0.07 -2.45 -1.01
CA LEU A 5 0.93 -2.30 0.04
C LEU A 5 1.66 -0.96 -0.12
N CYS A 6 1.31 0.06 0.66
CA CYS A 6 1.83 1.42 0.53
C CYS A 6 2.96 1.72 1.53
N GLY A 7 4.09 2.19 1.00
CA GLY A 7 5.17 2.76 1.80
C GLY A 7 4.95 4.23 2.18
N HIS A 8 5.90 4.80 2.91
CA HIS A 8 5.87 6.20 3.40
C HIS A 8 6.47 7.23 2.39
N GLY A 9 6.41 6.95 1.09
CA GLY A 9 7.02 7.80 0.06
C GLY A 9 6.10 8.04 -1.12
N ASN A 10 6.59 8.72 -2.16
CA ASN A 10 5.82 8.97 -3.38
C ASN A 10 5.34 7.68 -4.06
N ASN A 11 6.12 6.61 -4.01
CA ASN A 11 5.69 5.29 -4.48
C ASN A 11 4.45 4.78 -3.70
N GLY A 12 4.39 5.02 -2.39
CA GLY A 12 3.19 4.75 -1.60
C GLY A 12 2.02 5.65 -1.99
N GLY A 13 2.31 6.91 -2.35
CA GLY A 13 1.39 7.82 -3.02
C GLY A 13 0.74 7.20 -4.26
N ASP A 14 1.54 6.63 -5.15
CA ASP A 14 1.06 5.93 -6.35
C ASP A 14 0.16 4.74 -5.99
N GLY A 15 0.49 3.99 -4.93
CA GLY A 15 -0.37 2.93 -4.39
C GLY A 15 -1.76 3.43 -3.98
N TYR A 16 -1.86 4.58 -3.28
CA TYR A 16 -3.17 5.18 -2.96
C TYR A 16 -3.96 5.57 -4.22
N VAL A 17 -3.29 6.06 -5.25
CA VAL A 17 -3.93 6.38 -6.54
C VAL A 17 -4.48 5.11 -7.19
N VAL A 18 -3.68 4.05 -7.26
CA VAL A 18 -4.10 2.74 -7.79
C VAL A 18 -5.31 2.19 -7.04
N ALA A 19 -5.26 2.19 -5.70
CA ALA A 19 -6.36 1.73 -4.85
C ALA A 19 -7.66 2.49 -5.13
N ARG A 20 -7.58 3.83 -5.21
CA ARG A 20 -8.72 4.68 -5.50
C ARG A 20 -9.32 4.40 -6.87
N LEU A 21 -8.48 4.25 -7.89
CA LEU A 21 -8.94 3.94 -9.26
C LEU A 21 -9.55 2.54 -9.36
N ALA A 22 -8.95 1.55 -8.72
CA ALA A 22 -9.48 0.19 -8.65
C ALA A 22 -10.86 0.16 -7.98
N LYS A 23 -11.01 0.84 -6.83
CA LYS A 23 -12.30 0.97 -6.14
C LYS A 23 -13.35 1.67 -7.03
N ALA A 24 -12.96 2.71 -7.76
CA ALA A 24 -13.87 3.46 -8.63
C ALA A 24 -14.46 2.61 -9.78
N VAL A 25 -13.77 1.52 -10.19
CA VAL A 25 -14.28 0.56 -11.18
C VAL A 25 -14.92 -0.68 -10.55
N GLY A 26 -15.17 -0.67 -9.24
CA GLY A 26 -15.88 -1.72 -8.52
C GLY A 26 -15.01 -2.87 -8.00
N ILE A 27 -13.68 -2.73 -8.02
CA ILE A 27 -12.78 -3.73 -7.43
C ILE A 27 -12.74 -3.54 -5.92
N GLU A 28 -12.90 -4.64 -5.18
CA GLU A 28 -12.66 -4.65 -3.73
C GLU A 28 -11.17 -4.45 -3.44
N VAL A 29 -10.84 -3.53 -2.55
CA VAL A 29 -9.46 -3.15 -2.22
C VAL A 29 -9.25 -3.18 -0.72
N THR A 30 -8.20 -3.88 -0.29
CA THR A 30 -7.60 -3.71 1.03
C THR A 30 -6.28 -2.96 0.84
N LEU A 31 -6.15 -1.80 1.48
CA LEU A 31 -4.92 -1.01 1.44
C LEU A 31 -4.22 -1.06 2.81
N LEU A 32 -2.97 -1.48 2.81
CA LEU A 32 -2.09 -1.41 3.97
C LEU A 32 -1.14 -0.23 3.80
N ALA A 33 -0.94 0.57 4.84
CA ALA A 33 0.07 1.61 4.83
C ALA A 33 1.05 1.43 5.99
N GLN A 34 2.33 1.67 5.73
CA GLN A 34 3.31 1.79 6.80
C GLN A 34 3.08 3.10 7.57
N GLU A 35 3.06 2.97 8.90
CA GLU A 35 3.13 4.13 9.78
C GLU A 35 4.56 4.68 9.83
N SER A 36 4.68 5.99 9.95
CA SER A 36 5.95 6.67 10.15
C SER A 36 5.75 7.92 10.98
N ASP A 37 6.73 8.22 11.84
CA ASP A 37 6.78 9.49 12.58
C ASP A 37 7.17 10.68 11.69
N LYS A 38 7.60 10.41 10.45
CA LYS A 38 7.93 11.45 9.48
C LYS A 38 6.66 11.92 8.77
N PRO A 39 6.58 13.19 8.35
CA PRO A 39 5.51 13.62 7.47
C PRO A 39 5.59 12.86 6.13
N LEU A 40 4.43 12.57 5.53
CA LEU A 40 4.37 12.12 4.14
C LEU A 40 4.85 13.25 3.21
N PRO A 41 5.47 12.91 2.07
CA PRO A 41 5.60 13.86 0.97
C PRO A 41 4.23 14.44 0.58
N GLU A 42 4.21 15.70 0.12
CA GLU A 42 2.96 16.41 -0.22
C GLU A 42 2.09 15.63 -1.21
N GLU A 43 2.68 15.11 -2.27
CA GLU A 43 2.00 14.33 -3.31
C GLU A 43 1.38 13.04 -2.74
N ALA A 44 2.12 12.33 -1.88
CA ALA A 44 1.64 11.13 -1.21
C ALA A 44 0.52 11.43 -0.20
N ALA A 45 0.61 12.57 0.50
CA ALA A 45 -0.42 13.03 1.42
C ALA A 45 -1.73 13.35 0.66
N LEU A 46 -1.65 14.06 -0.46
CA LEU A 46 -2.80 14.35 -1.32
C LEU A 46 -3.44 13.06 -1.88
N ALA A 47 -2.62 12.10 -2.31
CA ALA A 47 -3.12 10.81 -2.78
C ALA A 47 -3.82 10.01 -1.66
N ARG A 48 -3.25 10.02 -0.45
CA ARG A 48 -3.85 9.41 0.74
C ARG A 48 -5.19 10.04 1.10
N GLU A 49 -5.28 11.37 1.08
CA GLU A 49 -6.55 12.07 1.32
C GLU A 49 -7.59 11.76 0.24
N ALA A 50 -7.18 11.72 -1.03
CA ALA A 50 -8.07 11.35 -2.12
C ALA A 50 -8.61 9.92 -2.00
N TRP A 51 -7.81 8.98 -1.47
CA TRP A 51 -8.25 7.62 -1.15
C TRP A 51 -9.32 7.62 -0.03
N LEU A 52 -9.06 8.31 1.08
CA LEU A 52 -10.00 8.43 2.19
C LEU A 52 -11.31 9.10 1.78
N ASN A 53 -11.23 10.19 1.00
CA ASN A 53 -12.41 10.89 0.48
C ASN A 53 -13.25 10.05 -0.49
N ALA A 54 -12.67 9.02 -1.11
CA ALA A 54 -13.38 8.04 -1.93
C ALA A 54 -14.02 6.90 -1.10
N GLY A 55 -14.05 7.02 0.23
CA GLY A 55 -14.54 5.98 1.14
C GLY A 55 -13.57 4.80 1.25
N GLY A 56 -12.28 5.06 1.04
CA GLY A 56 -11.22 4.10 1.28
C GLY A 56 -10.86 3.98 2.76
N GLU A 57 -10.42 2.81 3.17
CA GLU A 57 -9.87 2.55 4.50
C GLU A 57 -8.37 2.29 4.41
N ILE A 58 -7.64 2.65 5.46
CA ILE A 58 -6.20 2.40 5.55
C ILE A 58 -6.00 1.47 6.75
N HIS A 59 -5.48 0.28 6.49
CA HIS A 59 -5.18 -0.68 7.53
C HIS A 59 -3.70 -0.62 7.90
N ALA A 60 -3.42 -1.01 9.15
CA ALA A 60 -2.05 -1.19 9.61
C ALA A 60 -1.37 -2.34 8.84
N SER A 61 -0.06 -2.24 8.67
CA SER A 61 0.75 -3.26 7.99
C SER A 61 0.71 -4.66 8.62
N ASN A 62 0.28 -4.79 9.88
CA ASN A 62 0.27 -6.04 10.65
C ASN A 62 -1.09 -6.75 10.69
N ILE A 63 -2.08 -6.32 9.90
CA ILE A 63 -3.35 -7.05 9.85
C ILE A 63 -3.16 -8.41 9.18
N VAL A 64 -4.06 -9.35 9.51
CA VAL A 64 -4.21 -10.58 8.74
C VAL A 64 -4.71 -10.22 7.35
N TRP A 65 -4.04 -10.73 6.32
CA TRP A 65 -4.43 -10.48 4.93
C TRP A 65 -5.75 -11.20 4.60
N PRO A 66 -6.57 -10.64 3.69
CA PRO A 66 -7.78 -11.31 3.22
C PRO A 66 -7.49 -12.71 2.68
N GLU A 67 -8.41 -13.67 2.89
CA GLU A 67 -8.22 -15.05 2.44
C GLU A 67 -8.12 -15.19 0.92
N SER A 68 -8.80 -14.31 0.16
CA SER A 68 -8.77 -14.27 -1.29
C SER A 68 -8.20 -12.95 -1.79
N VAL A 69 -6.97 -12.96 -2.27
CA VAL A 69 -6.35 -11.82 -2.96
C VAL A 69 -6.04 -12.24 -4.40
N ASP A 70 -6.53 -11.48 -5.38
CA ASP A 70 -6.35 -11.76 -6.81
C ASP A 70 -5.10 -11.07 -7.39
N LEU A 71 -4.61 -10.02 -6.72
CA LEU A 71 -3.47 -9.21 -7.14
C LEU A 71 -2.87 -8.49 -5.93
N ILE A 72 -1.54 -8.48 -5.84
CA ILE A 72 -0.81 -7.62 -4.91
C ILE A 72 -0.17 -6.45 -5.66
N VAL A 73 -0.46 -5.23 -5.23
CA VAL A 73 0.20 -4.02 -5.73
C VAL A 73 1.29 -3.62 -4.73
N ASP A 74 2.55 -3.88 -5.09
CA ASP A 74 3.70 -3.41 -4.32
C ASP A 74 3.97 -1.92 -4.58
N ALA A 75 3.60 -1.10 -3.60
CA ALA A 75 3.88 0.32 -3.52
C ALA A 75 4.77 0.65 -2.30
N LEU A 76 5.54 -0.32 -1.80
CA LEU A 76 6.31 -0.19 -0.56
C LEU A 76 7.55 0.69 -0.72
N LEU A 77 8.34 0.45 -1.77
CA LEU A 77 9.64 1.09 -1.98
C LEU A 77 9.81 1.51 -3.44
N GLY A 78 10.27 2.75 -3.66
CA GLY A 78 10.58 3.28 -4.98
C GLY A 78 12.09 3.43 -5.22
N THR A 79 12.44 4.22 -6.24
CA THR A 79 13.84 4.49 -6.65
C THR A 79 14.68 5.24 -5.62
N GLY A 80 14.05 5.80 -4.57
CA GLY A 80 14.71 6.52 -3.48
C GLY A 80 15.40 5.64 -2.44
N LEU A 81 15.43 4.32 -2.61
CA LEU A 81 16.04 3.40 -1.67
C LEU A 81 17.56 3.64 -1.59
N ARG A 82 18.04 4.17 -0.46
CA ARG A 82 19.46 4.42 -0.20
C ARG A 82 20.08 3.44 0.81
N GLN A 83 19.24 2.65 1.47
CA GLN A 83 19.62 1.72 2.54
C GLN A 83 18.73 0.48 2.47
N ALA A 84 19.17 -0.61 3.10
CA ALA A 84 18.36 -1.81 3.22
C ALA A 84 16.98 -1.49 3.83
N PRO A 85 15.90 -2.18 3.41
CA PRO A 85 14.58 -2.01 4.00
C PRO A 85 14.63 -2.27 5.51
N ARG A 86 13.76 -1.57 6.24
CA ARG A 86 13.53 -1.87 7.66
C ARG A 86 12.83 -3.23 7.76
N GLU A 87 13.03 -3.90 8.88
CA GLU A 87 12.44 -5.21 9.19
C GLU A 87 10.94 -5.29 8.86
N SER A 88 10.17 -4.27 9.23
CA SER A 88 8.73 -4.22 8.97
C SER A 88 8.35 -4.18 7.48
N ILE A 89 9.21 -3.64 6.63
CA ILE A 89 9.01 -3.67 5.17
C ILE A 89 9.46 -5.02 4.60
N SER A 90 10.60 -5.54 5.07
CA SER A 90 11.08 -6.87 4.66
C SER A 90 10.05 -7.95 4.94
N GLN A 91 9.38 -7.93 6.10
CA GLN A 91 8.31 -8.88 6.44
C GLN A 91 7.12 -8.81 5.48
N LEU A 92 6.73 -7.61 5.04
CA LEU A 92 5.66 -7.46 4.04
C LEU A 92 6.09 -8.01 2.67
N ILE A 93 7.34 -7.77 2.28
CA ILE A 93 7.91 -8.29 1.04
C ILE A 93 7.95 -9.83 1.08
N ASP A 94 8.45 -10.41 2.16
CA ASP A 94 8.51 -11.87 2.32
C ASP A 94 7.12 -12.51 2.31
N HIS A 95 6.14 -11.85 2.96
CA HIS A 95 4.76 -12.30 2.93
C HIS A 95 4.17 -12.22 1.50
N ALA A 96 4.42 -11.12 0.77
CA ALA A 96 3.98 -10.98 -0.62
C ALA A 96 4.61 -12.05 -1.51
N ASN A 97 5.92 -12.31 -1.37
CA ASN A 97 6.65 -13.31 -2.16
C ASN A 97 6.19 -14.75 -1.91
N SER A 98 5.59 -15.02 -0.75
CA SER A 98 5.03 -16.34 -0.42
C SER A 98 3.54 -16.48 -0.76
N HIS A 99 2.91 -15.39 -1.20
CA HIS A 99 1.50 -15.37 -1.57
C HIS A 99 1.31 -15.91 -3.01
N PRO A 100 0.24 -16.67 -3.31
CA PRO A 100 0.00 -17.23 -4.65
C PRO A 100 -0.50 -16.18 -5.67
N ALA A 101 -0.96 -15.03 -5.21
CA ALA A 101 -1.38 -13.93 -6.09
C ALA A 101 -0.17 -13.37 -6.87
N PRO A 102 -0.38 -12.94 -8.12
CA PRO A 102 0.64 -12.22 -8.88
C PRO A 102 0.97 -10.86 -8.25
#